data_AF-A0A430AU20-F1
#
_entry.id   AF-A0A430AU20-F1
#
_cell.length_a   1.000
_cell.length_b   1.000
_cell.length_c   1.000
_cell.angle_alpha   90.00
_cell.angle_beta   90.00
_cell.angle_gamma   90.00
#
_symmetry.space_group_name_H-M   'P 1'
#
loop_
_entity.id
_entity.type
_entity.pdbx_description
1 polymer ?
#
loop_
_entity_poly.entity_id
_entity_poly.type
_entity_poly.pdbx_seq_one_letter_code
_entity_poly.pdbx_strand_id
1 'polypeptide(L)'
;MLPIQRKISAYNFYTGNNIQYIVIHDVGTVSSAKNNVDYFSGGNRNASAHYFVDDISIWQSVEDKNGAWHVGDGYGKYGITNTNSIGIEMCLKAPLTVTDKTVTNTLELTRHLMGKYNIPASRVVRHYDASRKACPGSFKANNWSKWIEFKNRLTGGEGTVSNDYKLIPSEPYMNHVPNMVGEQKDGKYIKAVIKKVPTEKMASGMVGFIREHTRDLLTNGNVFGLDYPNKRMLKFVGLTRKQANDWKAEVTRLAQGQYVNYSASNVKVVNAADGKSAWIEVDNISKDNAAFNRLRNNLRAKYAQELLATRISYKKESDGTYTVSVINIETMDRATEIVRRLRRWHPGATNAYNDAIAILQY
;
A
#
# COMPACT_ATOMS: atom_id res chain seq x y z
N MET A 1 19.23 12.10 15.27
CA MET A 1 20.34 11.93 14.31
C MET A 1 21.62 11.62 15.07
N LEU A 2 22.28 10.50 14.74
CA LEU A 2 23.62 10.17 15.24
C LEU A 2 24.66 11.24 14.82
N PRO A 3 25.73 11.44 15.60
CA PRO A 3 26.84 12.30 15.19
C PRO A 3 27.50 11.80 13.89
N ILE A 4 27.85 12.73 13.00
CA ILE A 4 28.59 12.44 11.77
C ILE A 4 30.08 12.41 12.09
N GLN A 5 30.68 11.22 11.99
CA GLN A 5 32.13 11.04 12.10
C GLN A 5 32.77 11.25 10.73
N ARG A 6 34.00 11.76 10.69
CA ARG A 6 34.65 12.19 9.43
C ARG A 6 35.96 11.44 9.21
N LYS A 7 36.10 10.86 8.02
CA LYS A 7 37.36 10.35 7.47
C LYS A 7 37.35 10.57 5.96
N ILE A 8 37.67 11.81 5.57
CA ILE A 8 37.59 12.25 4.17
C ILE A 8 38.69 11.57 3.35
N SER A 9 38.31 10.93 2.25
CA SER A 9 39.22 10.28 1.31
C SER A 9 39.94 11.32 0.44
N ALA A 10 41.21 11.07 0.15
CA ALA A 10 41.98 11.81 -0.84
C ALA A 10 41.73 11.33 -2.29
N TYR A 11 40.86 10.34 -2.49
CA TYR A 11 40.65 9.65 -3.76
C TYR A 11 39.18 9.69 -4.21
N ASN A 12 38.95 9.50 -5.52
CA ASN A 12 37.65 9.22 -6.14
C ASN A 12 36.58 10.30 -5.89
N PHE A 13 36.92 11.57 -6.06
CA PHE A 13 35.94 12.66 -6.01
C PHE A 13 36.17 13.67 -7.14
N TYR A 14 35.13 14.41 -7.49
CA TYR A 14 35.21 15.59 -8.35
C TYR A 14 35.26 16.86 -7.50
N THR A 15 36.00 17.87 -7.96
CA THR A 15 35.90 19.21 -7.37
C THR A 15 34.55 19.82 -7.79
N GLY A 16 33.75 20.24 -6.81
CA GLY A 16 32.42 20.82 -7.05
C GLY A 16 31.29 19.79 -7.04
N ASN A 17 30.16 20.20 -6.46
CA ASN A 17 28.91 19.45 -6.43
C ASN A 17 27.73 20.43 -6.41
N ASN A 18 26.94 20.46 -7.47
CA ASN A 18 25.71 21.25 -7.54
C ASN A 18 24.56 20.43 -6.96
N ILE A 19 24.54 20.28 -5.63
CA ILE A 19 23.68 19.33 -4.94
C ILE A 19 22.20 19.62 -5.22
N GLN A 20 21.55 18.72 -5.95
CA GLN A 20 20.11 18.79 -6.26
C GLN A 20 19.37 17.53 -5.81
N TYR A 21 20.07 16.40 -5.64
CA TYR A 21 19.51 15.10 -5.31
C TYR A 21 20.22 14.44 -4.14
N ILE A 22 19.52 13.53 -3.46
CA ILE A 22 20.13 12.56 -2.54
C ILE A 22 19.85 11.18 -3.10
N VAL A 23 20.90 10.38 -3.31
CA VAL A 23 20.80 9.03 -3.87
C VAL A 23 21.06 8.01 -2.78
N ILE A 24 20.06 7.15 -2.52
CA ILE A 24 20.15 6.08 -1.52
C ILE A 24 20.66 4.80 -2.18
N HIS A 25 21.61 4.16 -1.52
CA HIS A 25 22.29 2.94 -1.93
C HIS A 25 22.31 1.91 -0.79
N ASP A 26 22.72 0.69 -1.11
CA ASP A 26 23.32 -0.22 -0.14
C ASP A 26 24.65 -0.76 -0.64
N VAL A 27 25.52 -1.07 0.32
CA VAL A 27 26.93 -1.43 0.06
C VAL A 27 27.10 -2.78 -0.65
N GLY A 28 26.03 -3.55 -0.83
CA GLY A 28 26.03 -4.85 -1.51
C GLY A 28 26.76 -5.99 -0.77
N THR A 29 27.39 -5.74 0.38
CA THR A 29 28.10 -6.74 1.19
C THR A 29 27.96 -6.49 2.70
N VAL A 30 28.14 -7.52 3.52
CA VAL A 30 28.12 -7.39 4.98
C VAL A 30 29.31 -6.56 5.45
N SER A 31 29.07 -5.40 6.07
CA SER A 31 30.12 -4.48 6.52
C SER A 31 29.57 -3.44 7.51
N SER A 32 30.45 -2.73 8.21
CA SER A 32 30.11 -1.55 9.02
C SER A 32 30.41 -0.24 8.27
N ALA A 33 29.86 0.88 8.74
CA ALA A 33 30.16 2.19 8.18
C ALA A 33 31.65 2.54 8.33
N LYS A 34 32.26 2.15 9.46
CA LYS A 34 33.70 2.29 9.69
C LYS A 34 34.55 1.47 8.72
N ASN A 35 34.17 0.22 8.43
CA ASN A 35 34.91 -0.59 7.45
C ASN A 35 34.90 0.04 6.06
N ASN A 36 33.74 0.55 5.63
CA ASN A 36 33.61 1.20 4.32
C ASN A 36 34.44 2.49 4.25
N VAL A 37 34.35 3.38 5.24
CA VAL A 37 35.12 4.62 5.24
C VAL A 37 36.65 4.35 5.27
N ASP A 38 37.09 3.31 6.00
CA ASP A 38 38.50 2.89 6.00
C ASP A 38 38.94 2.33 4.64
N TYR A 39 38.08 1.53 4.00
CA TYR A 39 38.36 0.95 2.68
C TYR A 39 38.50 2.03 1.59
N PHE A 40 37.57 2.99 1.54
CA PHE A 40 37.55 4.06 0.53
C PHE A 40 38.56 5.18 0.80
N SER A 41 39.05 5.34 2.04
CA SER A 41 40.15 6.27 2.36
C SER A 41 41.54 5.68 2.11
N GLY A 42 41.66 4.34 2.04
CA GLY A 42 42.94 3.66 1.85
C GLY A 42 43.52 3.65 0.42
N GLY A 43 42.83 4.20 -0.57
CA GLY A 43 43.33 4.26 -1.95
C GLY A 43 42.27 4.56 -3.02
N ASN A 44 42.69 4.65 -4.29
CA ASN A 44 41.78 4.74 -5.43
C ASN A 44 41.02 3.41 -5.60
N ARG A 45 39.68 3.49 -5.63
CA ARG A 45 38.75 2.35 -5.73
C ARG A 45 37.85 2.45 -6.97
N ASN A 46 38.02 3.49 -7.79
CA ASN A 46 37.12 3.86 -8.88
C ASN A 46 35.63 3.98 -8.45
N ALA A 47 35.40 4.23 -7.17
CA ALA A 47 34.09 4.44 -6.57
C ALA A 47 34.26 5.17 -5.23
N SER A 48 33.21 5.87 -4.82
CA SER A 48 33.10 6.48 -3.49
C SER A 48 31.65 6.86 -3.22
N ALA A 49 31.30 7.09 -1.96
CA ALA A 49 30.05 7.70 -1.55
C ALA A 49 30.35 8.83 -0.55
N HIS A 50 29.37 9.69 -0.28
CA HIS A 50 29.56 10.76 0.70
C HIS A 50 29.43 10.21 2.12
N TYR A 51 28.44 9.36 2.36
CA TYR A 51 28.12 8.83 3.67
C TYR A 51 27.94 7.32 3.67
N PHE A 52 28.43 6.67 4.73
CA PHE A 52 28.10 5.29 5.09
C PHE A 52 27.35 5.27 6.41
N VAL A 53 26.27 4.50 6.49
CA VAL A 53 25.38 4.45 7.65
C VAL A 53 25.16 3.01 8.09
N ASP A 54 25.36 2.74 9.38
CA ASP A 54 24.99 1.47 10.01
C ASP A 54 24.12 1.70 11.26
N ASP A 55 23.91 0.65 12.06
CA ASP A 55 23.05 0.70 13.25
C ASP A 55 23.51 1.70 14.32
N ILE A 56 24.81 2.00 14.38
CA ILE A 56 25.45 2.68 15.52
C ILE A 56 26.26 3.91 15.11
N SER A 57 26.51 4.12 13.82
CA SER A 57 27.39 5.18 13.35
C SER A 57 27.04 5.71 11.95
N ILE A 58 27.43 6.95 11.72
CA ILE A 58 27.43 7.61 10.40
C ILE A 58 28.85 8.10 10.15
N TRP A 59 29.41 7.73 8.99
CA TRP A 59 30.75 8.14 8.57
C TRP A 59 30.69 8.88 7.24
N GLN A 60 31.34 10.04 7.17
CA GLN A 60 31.52 10.82 5.95
C GLN A 60 32.89 10.54 5.32
N SER A 61 32.91 10.16 4.04
CA SER A 61 34.10 9.86 3.25
C SER A 61 34.41 10.89 2.16
N VAL A 62 33.42 11.65 1.69
CA VAL A 62 33.60 12.71 0.68
C VAL A 62 32.92 13.98 1.19
N GLU A 63 33.59 15.12 1.01
CA GLU A 63 33.02 16.42 1.36
C GLU A 63 31.79 16.71 0.49
N ASP A 64 30.71 17.22 1.08
CA ASP A 64 29.48 17.49 0.32
C ASP A 64 29.70 18.41 -0.90
N LYS A 65 30.65 19.36 -0.79
CA LYS A 65 31.02 20.28 -1.89
C LYS A 65 31.69 19.62 -3.09
N ASN A 66 32.06 18.35 -2.98
CA ASN A 66 32.73 17.55 -3.99
C ASN A 66 31.80 16.42 -4.44
N GLY A 67 31.77 16.12 -5.74
CA GLY A 67 30.98 15.00 -6.24
C GLY A 67 31.64 13.65 -5.95
N ALA A 68 30.92 12.67 -5.41
CA ALA A 68 31.42 11.30 -5.22
C ALA A 68 31.11 10.40 -6.43
N TRP A 69 31.92 9.36 -6.65
CA TRP A 69 31.82 8.44 -7.78
C TRP A 69 30.86 7.27 -7.44
N HIS A 70 29.54 7.52 -7.37
CA HIS A 70 28.56 6.53 -6.91
C HIS A 70 27.44 6.17 -7.90
N VAL A 71 27.12 7.02 -8.88
CA VAL A 71 25.96 6.82 -9.76
C VAL A 71 26.28 5.94 -10.99
N GLY A 72 27.43 6.14 -11.63
CA GLY A 72 27.85 5.32 -12.79
C GLY A 72 26.81 5.28 -13.92
N ASP A 73 26.35 6.45 -14.38
CA ASP A 73 25.19 6.62 -15.28
C ASP A 73 25.54 6.76 -16.78
N GLY A 74 26.81 6.63 -17.17
CA GLY A 74 27.21 6.82 -18.56
C GLY A 74 26.77 8.18 -19.10
N TYR A 75 27.15 9.25 -18.39
CA TYR A 75 26.98 10.67 -18.79
C TYR A 75 25.61 11.30 -18.45
N GLY A 76 25.01 11.00 -17.30
CA GLY A 76 23.86 11.79 -16.81
C GLY A 76 22.55 11.58 -17.56
N LYS A 77 22.36 10.42 -18.19
CA LYS A 77 21.20 10.08 -19.03
C LYS A 77 19.83 10.38 -18.39
N TYR A 78 19.73 10.31 -17.06
CA TYR A 78 18.50 10.54 -16.30
C TYR A 78 18.50 11.83 -15.47
N GLY A 79 19.47 12.74 -15.72
CA GLY A 79 19.59 14.02 -15.04
C GLY A 79 20.13 13.97 -13.61
N ILE A 80 20.44 12.77 -13.08
CA ILE A 80 21.02 12.55 -11.75
C ILE A 80 22.43 12.02 -11.97
N THR A 81 23.44 12.72 -11.47
CA THR A 81 24.87 12.53 -11.76
C THR A 81 25.71 12.49 -10.48
N ASN A 82 26.98 12.12 -10.61
CA ASN A 82 27.96 12.16 -9.52
C ASN A 82 28.23 13.59 -8.98
N THR A 83 27.94 14.65 -9.75
CA THR A 83 28.29 16.05 -9.41
C THR A 83 27.07 16.93 -9.19
N ASN A 84 25.87 16.35 -9.08
CA ASN A 84 24.66 17.04 -8.62
C ASN A 84 23.90 16.29 -7.53
N SER A 85 24.57 15.37 -6.82
CA SER A 85 23.92 14.53 -5.82
C SER A 85 24.81 14.15 -4.65
N ILE A 86 24.16 13.78 -3.53
CA ILE A 86 24.78 13.18 -2.36
C ILE A 86 24.42 11.70 -2.29
N GLY A 87 25.38 10.80 -2.52
CA GLY A 87 25.26 9.37 -2.29
C GLY A 87 25.37 8.97 -0.80
N ILE A 88 24.37 8.25 -0.30
CA ILE A 88 24.31 7.64 1.04
C ILE A 88 24.22 6.11 0.91
N GLU A 89 25.15 5.41 1.54
CA GLU A 89 25.28 3.95 1.51
C GLU A 89 24.79 3.32 2.82
N MET A 90 23.75 2.49 2.74
CA MET A 90 23.29 1.69 3.88
C MET A 90 24.14 0.41 4.02
N CYS A 91 24.71 0.20 5.19
CA CYS A 91 25.47 -1.00 5.51
C CYS A 91 24.55 -2.21 5.71
N LEU A 92 25.02 -3.39 5.28
CA LEU A 92 24.27 -4.64 5.36
C LEU A 92 24.78 -5.52 6.50
N LYS A 93 23.86 -6.28 7.11
CA LYS A 93 24.16 -7.41 8.00
C LYS A 93 23.83 -8.72 7.30
N ALA A 94 24.34 -9.85 7.81
CA ALA A 94 23.96 -11.16 7.30
C ALA A 94 22.43 -11.36 7.45
N PRO A 95 21.72 -11.90 6.43
CA PRO A 95 22.22 -12.45 5.16
C PRO A 95 22.11 -11.45 3.97
N LEU A 96 22.69 -10.26 4.05
CA LEU A 96 22.57 -9.11 3.11
C LEU A 96 21.28 -8.29 3.29
N THR A 97 20.96 -7.96 4.53
CA THR A 97 19.79 -7.14 4.88
C THR A 97 20.21 -5.84 5.54
N VAL A 98 19.51 -4.75 5.20
CA VAL A 98 19.57 -3.50 5.97
C VAL A 98 18.66 -3.67 7.18
N THR A 99 19.15 -3.34 8.37
CA THR A 99 18.34 -3.37 9.59
C THR A 99 17.42 -2.14 9.66
N ASP A 100 16.37 -2.22 10.47
CA ASP A 100 15.51 -1.06 10.71
C ASP A 100 16.25 0.12 11.41
N LYS A 101 17.27 -0.18 12.23
CA LYS A 101 18.12 0.86 12.85
C LYS A 101 18.94 1.60 11.80
N THR A 102 19.57 0.87 10.88
CA THR A 102 20.30 1.49 9.76
C THR A 102 19.36 2.32 8.88
N VAL A 103 18.15 1.83 8.59
CA VAL A 103 17.12 2.61 7.87
C VAL A 103 16.76 3.89 8.63
N THR A 104 16.52 3.80 9.93
CA THR A 104 16.17 4.96 10.78
C THR A 104 17.29 6.01 10.78
N ASN A 105 18.54 5.59 10.99
CA ASN A 105 19.70 6.49 10.96
C ASN A 105 19.87 7.15 9.57
N THR A 106 19.60 6.39 8.50
CA THR A 106 19.64 6.89 7.11
C THR A 106 18.55 7.92 6.87
N LEU A 107 17.33 7.71 7.40
CA LEU A 107 16.23 8.66 7.31
C LEU A 107 16.57 9.97 8.03
N GLU A 108 17.12 9.90 9.24
CA GLU A 108 17.52 11.09 9.99
C GLU A 108 18.60 11.90 9.26
N LEU A 109 19.64 11.22 8.73
CA LEU A 109 20.67 11.85 7.91
C LEU A 109 20.09 12.48 6.65
N THR A 110 19.18 11.76 5.97
CA THR A 110 18.54 12.25 4.74
C THR A 110 17.72 13.50 5.03
N ARG A 111 16.91 13.54 6.11
CA ARG A 111 16.16 14.75 6.48
C ARG A 111 17.08 15.93 6.83
N HIS A 112 18.18 15.66 7.54
CA HIS A 112 19.17 16.69 7.83
C HIS A 112 19.76 17.29 6.54
N LEU A 113 20.17 16.44 5.59
CA LEU A 113 20.71 16.89 4.29
C LEU A 113 19.65 17.60 3.43
N MET A 114 18.40 17.13 3.45
CA MET A 114 17.28 17.81 2.78
C MET A 114 17.11 19.23 3.30
N GLY A 115 17.09 19.43 4.63
CA GLY A 115 17.00 20.75 5.24
C GLY A 115 18.22 21.62 4.92
N LYS A 116 19.43 21.05 5.03
CA LYS A 116 20.70 21.75 4.78
C LYS A 116 20.81 22.30 3.35
N TYR A 117 20.31 21.55 2.36
CA TYR A 117 20.46 21.88 0.94
C TYR A 117 19.14 22.23 0.24
N ASN A 118 18.05 22.40 1.00
CA ASN A 118 16.71 22.67 0.47
C ASN A 118 16.27 21.67 -0.62
N ILE A 119 16.51 20.38 -0.39
CA ILE A 119 16.16 19.31 -1.33
C ILE A 119 14.76 18.79 -0.97
N PRO A 120 13.78 18.90 -1.87
CA PRO A 120 12.45 18.36 -1.61
C PRO A 120 12.51 16.83 -1.60
N ALA A 121 11.57 16.21 -0.89
CA ALA A 121 11.54 14.75 -0.81
C ALA A 121 11.46 14.08 -2.19
N SER A 122 10.81 14.69 -3.19
CA SER A 122 10.74 14.17 -4.56
C SER A 122 12.12 13.97 -5.23
N ARG A 123 13.18 14.62 -4.73
CA ARG A 123 14.57 14.48 -5.21
C ARG A 123 15.44 13.58 -4.32
N VAL A 124 14.82 12.85 -3.39
CA VAL A 124 15.44 11.70 -2.72
C VAL A 124 15.08 10.44 -3.49
N VAL A 125 16.08 9.83 -4.11
CA VAL A 125 15.92 8.83 -5.17
C VAL A 125 16.79 7.59 -4.92
N ARG A 126 16.50 6.48 -5.60
CA ARG A 126 17.36 5.28 -5.58
C ARG A 126 18.49 5.45 -6.58
N HIS A 127 19.55 4.69 -6.40
CA HIS A 127 20.52 4.48 -7.48
C HIS A 127 19.85 3.96 -8.77
N TYR A 128 18.82 3.12 -8.63
CA TYR A 128 18.00 2.65 -9.74
C TYR A 128 17.38 3.79 -10.56
N ASP A 129 16.95 4.88 -9.93
CA ASP A 129 16.34 6.01 -10.63
C ASP A 129 17.39 6.81 -11.42
N ALA A 130 18.65 6.77 -10.96
CA ALA A 130 19.76 7.51 -11.53
C ALA A 130 20.52 6.75 -12.64
N SER A 131 20.55 5.41 -12.63
CA SER A 131 21.28 4.62 -13.64
C SER A 131 20.63 3.30 -14.07
N ARG A 132 19.49 2.92 -13.46
CA ARG A 132 18.84 1.60 -13.59
C ARG A 132 19.60 0.42 -12.96
N LYS A 133 20.72 0.65 -12.28
CA LYS A 133 21.30 -0.39 -11.40
C LYS A 133 20.28 -0.74 -10.32
N ALA A 134 20.02 -2.04 -10.11
CA ALA A 134 19.09 -2.52 -9.08
C ALA A 134 19.65 -2.33 -7.66
N CYS A 135 19.79 -1.08 -7.25
CA CYS A 135 20.34 -0.61 -5.98
C CYS A 135 19.40 0.48 -5.40
N PRO A 136 19.07 0.45 -4.10
CA PRO A 136 19.52 -0.50 -3.07
C PRO A 136 18.99 -1.92 -3.29
N GLY A 137 19.91 -2.89 -3.39
CA GLY A 137 19.59 -4.26 -3.77
C GLY A 137 18.71 -4.98 -2.74
N SER A 138 18.88 -4.64 -1.47
CA SER A 138 18.09 -5.15 -0.34
C SER A 138 16.62 -4.68 -0.34
N PHE A 139 16.29 -3.67 -1.15
CA PHE A 139 14.94 -3.09 -1.24
C PHE A 139 14.17 -3.53 -2.50
N LYS A 140 14.82 -4.20 -3.46
CA LYS A 140 14.24 -4.46 -4.79
C LYS A 140 13.06 -5.45 -4.82
N ALA A 141 12.97 -6.34 -3.83
CA ALA A 141 11.91 -7.36 -3.76
C ALA A 141 10.51 -6.73 -3.65
N ASN A 142 9.47 -7.51 -3.97
CA ASN A 142 8.06 -7.10 -3.85
C ASN A 142 7.77 -5.73 -4.50
N ASN A 143 8.29 -5.53 -5.72
CA ASN A 143 8.15 -4.30 -6.48
C ASN A 143 8.57 -3.04 -5.69
N TRP A 144 9.74 -3.10 -5.05
CA TRP A 144 10.31 -1.98 -4.29
C TRP A 144 9.50 -1.55 -3.06
N SER A 145 8.76 -2.46 -2.41
CA SER A 145 7.92 -2.12 -1.25
C SER A 145 8.69 -1.44 -0.11
N LYS A 146 9.92 -1.87 0.19
CA LYS A 146 10.79 -1.25 1.21
C LYS A 146 11.22 0.17 0.85
N TRP A 147 11.39 0.46 -0.44
CA TRP A 147 11.66 1.83 -0.89
C TRP A 147 10.45 2.73 -0.66
N ILE A 148 9.25 2.24 -0.95
CA ILE A 148 8.01 2.95 -0.69
C ILE A 148 7.90 3.25 0.81
N GLU A 149 8.14 2.25 1.67
CA GLU A 149 8.18 2.43 3.13
C GLU A 149 9.20 3.49 3.56
N PHE A 150 10.43 3.43 3.05
CA PHE A 150 11.47 4.43 3.31
C PHE A 150 11.01 5.85 2.96
N LYS A 151 10.41 6.04 1.77
CA LYS A 151 9.89 7.34 1.31
C LYS A 151 8.76 7.88 2.18
N ASN A 152 7.90 6.99 2.67
CA ASN A 152 6.79 7.35 3.56
C ASN A 152 7.31 7.80 4.92
N ARG A 153 8.23 7.02 5.50
CA ARG A 153 8.89 7.41 6.75
C ARG A 153 9.59 8.75 6.56
N LEU A 154 10.31 8.95 5.47
CA LEU A 154 11.10 10.17 5.21
C LEU A 154 10.25 11.44 5.23
N THR A 155 9.10 11.44 4.55
CA THR A 155 8.22 12.61 4.38
C THR A 155 7.33 12.90 5.58
N GLY A 156 7.40 12.10 6.65
CA GLY A 156 6.56 12.31 7.84
C GLY A 156 5.06 12.22 7.55
N GLY A 157 4.67 11.63 6.41
CA GLY A 157 3.27 11.49 6.01
C GLY A 157 2.69 12.58 5.10
N GLU A 158 3.48 13.50 4.55
CA GLU A 158 3.02 14.44 3.51
C GLU A 158 3.57 14.06 2.13
N GLY A 159 2.87 13.15 1.44
CA GLY A 159 3.20 12.77 0.06
C GLY A 159 2.93 11.30 -0.29
N THR A 160 1.65 10.89 -0.20
CA THR A 160 1.06 9.65 -0.77
C THR A 160 1.61 8.26 -0.36
N VAL A 161 0.96 7.73 0.68
CA VAL A 161 0.44 6.35 0.93
C VAL A 161 1.41 5.15 0.98
N SER A 162 1.93 4.86 2.19
CA SER A 162 1.84 3.52 2.82
C SER A 162 1.82 3.60 4.37
N ASN A 163 0.61 3.67 4.91
CA ASN A 163 0.04 2.90 6.02
C ASN A 163 0.85 2.65 7.32
N ASP A 164 1.08 3.72 8.07
CA ASP A 164 1.18 3.69 9.55
C ASP A 164 -0.20 3.68 10.23
N TYR A 165 -1.24 3.21 9.52
CA TYR A 165 -2.56 3.04 10.12
C TYR A 165 -2.72 1.60 10.61
N LYS A 166 -3.49 1.42 11.69
CA LYS A 166 -4.06 0.13 12.06
C LYS A 166 -5.47 0.03 11.50
N LEU A 167 -5.87 -1.08 10.91
CA LEU A 167 -7.28 -1.27 10.57
C LEU A 167 -8.07 -1.34 11.88
N ILE A 168 -9.18 -0.59 12.00
CA ILE A 168 -10.00 -0.58 13.22
C ILE A 168 -10.81 -1.88 13.24
N PRO A 169 -10.48 -2.83 14.13
CA PRO A 169 -11.17 -4.10 14.16
C PRO A 169 -12.43 -3.94 14.99
N SER A 170 -13.56 -3.88 14.30
CA SER A 170 -14.78 -4.54 14.76
C SER A 170 -15.21 -5.61 13.75
N GLU A 171 -14.27 -6.05 12.92
CA GLU A 171 -14.43 -7.14 11.97
C GLU A 171 -13.15 -7.98 12.14
N PRO A 172 -13.27 -9.27 12.46
CA PRO A 172 -12.16 -10.00 13.04
C PRO A 172 -10.96 -10.27 12.11
N TYR A 173 -11.01 -9.94 10.81
CA TYR A 173 -9.95 -10.34 9.88
C TYR A 173 -9.73 -9.34 8.74
N MET A 174 -8.75 -8.45 8.92
CA MET A 174 -8.17 -7.60 7.86
C MET A 174 -6.66 -7.40 8.11
N ASN A 175 -5.86 -8.46 7.98
CA ASN A 175 -4.39 -8.36 7.96
C ASN A 175 -3.83 -8.15 6.55
N HIS A 176 -4.49 -7.35 5.69
CA HIS A 176 -3.98 -7.04 4.35
C HIS A 176 -4.19 -5.56 3.96
N VAL A 177 -3.13 -4.99 3.40
CA VAL A 177 -2.85 -3.58 3.07
C VAL A 177 -3.75 -3.11 1.88
N PRO A 178 -4.05 -1.81 1.64
CA PRO A 178 -5.15 -1.36 0.81
C PRO A 178 -4.67 -1.14 -0.63
N ASN A 179 -4.95 -2.09 -1.49
CA ASN A 179 -5.48 -1.86 -2.82
C ASN A 179 -5.68 -3.22 -3.50
N MET A 180 -6.89 -3.36 -4.03
CA MET A 180 -7.29 -4.38 -5.00
C MET A 180 -7.66 -5.75 -4.42
N VAL A 181 -8.97 -5.93 -4.39
CA VAL A 181 -9.68 -7.21 -4.54
C VAL A 181 -9.60 -8.14 -3.32
N GLY A 182 -10.64 -8.94 -3.12
CA GLY A 182 -10.78 -9.85 -1.97
C GLY A 182 -9.54 -10.73 -1.78
N GLU A 183 -9.32 -11.14 -0.53
CA GLU A 183 -8.21 -11.97 -0.05
C GLU A 183 -7.66 -12.93 -1.12
N GLN A 184 -6.41 -12.69 -1.55
CA GLN A 184 -5.67 -13.56 -2.46
C GLN A 184 -4.87 -14.59 -1.66
N LYS A 185 -5.19 -15.87 -1.85
CA LYS A 185 -4.27 -16.98 -1.53
C LYS A 185 -3.64 -17.43 -2.86
N ASP A 186 -2.31 -17.29 -2.99
CA ASP A 186 -1.57 -17.60 -4.22
C ASP A 186 -2.04 -16.82 -5.47
N GLY A 187 -2.55 -15.58 -5.30
CA GLY A 187 -3.04 -14.75 -6.41
C GLY A 187 -4.49 -15.01 -6.85
N LYS A 188 -5.30 -15.74 -6.06
CA LYS A 188 -6.67 -16.17 -6.41
C LYS A 188 -7.76 -15.57 -5.52
N TYR A 189 -8.90 -15.17 -6.10
CA TYR A 189 -10.06 -14.65 -5.39
C TYR A 189 -10.96 -15.73 -4.79
N ILE A 190 -11.50 -15.47 -3.60
CA ILE A 190 -12.50 -16.33 -2.96
C ILE A 190 -13.88 -16.07 -3.56
N LYS A 191 -14.52 -17.15 -3.98
CA LYS A 191 -15.85 -17.15 -4.58
C LYS A 191 -16.70 -18.26 -3.97
N ALA A 192 -17.98 -17.99 -3.71
CA ALA A 192 -18.97 -19.02 -3.48
C ALA A 192 -19.73 -19.25 -4.79
N VAL A 193 -19.79 -20.51 -5.23
CA VAL A 193 -20.50 -20.90 -6.44
C VAL A 193 -21.49 -22.00 -6.15
N ILE A 194 -22.60 -21.96 -6.86
CA ILE A 194 -23.53 -23.07 -7.01
C ILE A 194 -23.73 -23.28 -8.50
N LYS A 195 -23.45 -24.50 -8.95
CA LYS A 195 -23.49 -24.89 -10.37
C LYS A 195 -24.74 -25.71 -10.64
N LYS A 196 -25.01 -25.95 -11.93
CA LYS A 196 -26.09 -26.83 -12.40
C LYS A 196 -27.49 -26.41 -11.90
N VAL A 197 -27.71 -25.10 -11.74
CA VAL A 197 -29.04 -24.58 -11.41
C VAL A 197 -29.95 -24.74 -12.64
N PRO A 198 -31.07 -25.48 -12.60
CA PRO A 198 -31.75 -25.95 -13.81
C PRO A 198 -32.45 -24.87 -14.63
N THR A 199 -32.92 -23.80 -13.98
CA THR A 199 -33.72 -22.75 -14.64
C THR A 199 -33.27 -21.37 -14.23
N GLU A 200 -33.50 -20.41 -15.11
CA GLU A 200 -33.24 -18.99 -14.82
C GLU A 200 -34.08 -18.49 -13.64
N LYS A 201 -35.35 -18.91 -13.54
CA LYS A 201 -36.24 -18.57 -12.42
C LYS A 201 -35.64 -18.99 -11.09
N MET A 202 -35.04 -20.18 -11.02
CA MET A 202 -34.35 -20.65 -9.82
C MET A 202 -33.07 -19.87 -9.56
N ALA A 203 -32.26 -19.61 -10.58
CA ALA A 203 -31.02 -18.84 -10.45
C ALA A 203 -31.29 -17.40 -9.95
N SER A 204 -32.28 -16.72 -10.52
CA SER A 204 -32.73 -15.40 -10.08
C SER A 204 -33.32 -15.44 -8.67
N GLY A 205 -34.09 -16.48 -8.33
CA GLY A 205 -34.62 -16.69 -6.97
C GLY A 205 -33.53 -16.88 -5.92
N MET A 206 -32.48 -17.64 -6.25
CA MET A 206 -31.28 -17.78 -5.41
C MET A 206 -30.58 -16.43 -5.21
N VAL A 207 -30.42 -15.63 -6.26
CA VAL A 207 -29.84 -14.27 -6.13
C VAL A 207 -30.64 -13.40 -5.17
N GLY A 208 -31.97 -13.41 -5.28
CA GLY A 208 -32.85 -12.70 -4.34
C GLY A 208 -32.65 -13.15 -2.90
N PHE A 209 -32.65 -14.46 -2.66
CA PHE A 209 -32.44 -15.03 -1.33
C PHE A 209 -31.07 -14.67 -0.75
N ILE A 210 -29.99 -14.76 -1.53
CA ILE A 210 -28.64 -14.40 -1.07
C ILE A 210 -28.61 -12.94 -0.64
N ARG A 211 -29.18 -12.03 -1.45
CA ARG A 211 -29.23 -10.60 -1.12
C ARG A 211 -29.91 -10.35 0.22
N GLU A 212 -30.98 -11.07 0.51
CA GLU A 212 -31.74 -10.91 1.75
C GLU A 212 -31.05 -11.56 2.95
N HIS A 213 -30.48 -12.75 2.78
CA HIS A 213 -30.02 -13.60 3.87
C HIS A 213 -28.50 -13.59 4.08
N THR A 214 -27.72 -12.85 3.29
CA THR A 214 -26.26 -12.71 3.47
C THR A 214 -25.79 -11.26 3.44
N ARG A 215 -26.71 -10.29 3.51
CA ARG A 215 -26.42 -8.85 3.43
C ARG A 215 -25.35 -8.41 4.44
N ASP A 216 -25.46 -8.90 5.67
CA ASP A 216 -24.52 -8.67 6.76
C ASP A 216 -23.09 -9.09 6.40
N LEU A 217 -22.95 -10.23 5.72
CA LEU A 217 -21.66 -10.78 5.32
C LEU A 217 -21.05 -10.03 4.13
N LEU A 218 -21.90 -9.58 3.20
CA LEU A 218 -21.48 -9.02 1.92
C LEU A 218 -21.28 -7.50 1.93
N THR A 219 -21.86 -6.79 2.90
CA THR A 219 -21.75 -5.32 3.00
C THR A 219 -20.64 -4.86 3.95
N ASN A 220 -20.12 -5.76 4.81
CA ASN A 220 -19.08 -5.45 5.78
C ASN A 220 -17.70 -5.19 5.15
N GLY A 221 -17.45 -5.63 3.91
CA GLY A 221 -16.18 -5.37 3.20
C GLY A 221 -16.11 -4.03 2.45
N ASN A 222 -17.23 -3.32 2.26
CA ASN A 222 -17.25 -2.12 1.42
C ASN A 222 -16.92 -0.83 2.17
N VAL A 223 -17.20 -0.74 3.47
CA VAL A 223 -16.89 0.45 4.29
C VAL A 223 -16.00 0.01 5.44
N PHE A 224 -14.73 0.37 5.39
CA PHE A 224 -13.72 0.00 6.40
C PHE A 224 -13.05 1.20 7.04
N GLY A 225 -12.56 0.97 8.26
CA GLY A 225 -11.93 1.98 9.09
C GLY A 225 -10.41 1.84 9.18
N LEU A 226 -9.73 2.97 9.03
CA LEU A 226 -8.28 3.10 9.16
C LEU A 226 -7.96 4.00 10.35
N ASP A 227 -7.10 3.53 11.24
CA ASP A 227 -6.66 4.19 12.46
C ASP A 227 -5.23 4.69 12.31
N TYR A 228 -5.06 5.94 11.93
CA TYR A 228 -3.75 6.58 11.92
C TYR A 228 -3.39 7.07 13.33
N PRO A 229 -2.13 7.36 13.65
CA PRO A 229 -1.74 7.83 14.98
C PRO A 229 -2.55 9.05 15.45
N ASN A 230 -2.79 10.01 14.56
CA ASN A 230 -3.43 11.29 14.86
C ASN A 230 -4.88 11.42 14.36
N LYS A 231 -5.37 10.49 13.53
CA LYS A 231 -6.69 10.57 12.90
C LYS A 231 -7.27 9.21 12.55
N ARG A 232 -8.51 9.21 12.09
CA ARG A 232 -9.14 8.06 11.45
C ARG A 232 -9.58 8.40 10.04
N MET A 233 -9.77 7.37 9.24
CA MET A 233 -10.38 7.46 7.93
C MET A 233 -11.40 6.34 7.75
N LEU A 234 -12.50 6.63 7.07
CA LEU A 234 -13.35 5.60 6.46
C LEU A 234 -13.05 5.56 4.96
N LYS A 235 -12.89 4.35 4.42
CA LYS A 235 -12.74 4.13 2.99
C LYS A 235 -13.90 3.29 2.49
N PHE A 236 -14.61 3.84 1.50
CA PHE A 236 -15.81 3.25 0.89
C PHE A 236 -15.48 2.74 -0.52
N VAL A 237 -15.31 1.42 -0.64
CA VAL A 237 -14.79 0.74 -1.83
C VAL A 237 -15.85 -0.07 -2.58
N GLY A 238 -15.45 -0.58 -3.76
CA GLY A 238 -16.31 -1.39 -4.63
C GLY A 238 -17.29 -0.56 -5.44
N LEU A 239 -16.93 0.70 -5.74
CA LEU A 239 -17.77 1.64 -6.47
C LEU A 239 -17.29 1.78 -7.91
N THR A 240 -18.22 1.98 -8.84
CA THR A 240 -17.90 2.57 -10.14
C THR A 240 -17.56 4.05 -9.97
N ARG A 241 -16.87 4.64 -10.96
CA ARG A 241 -16.61 6.11 -10.98
C ARG A 241 -17.90 6.93 -10.86
N LYS A 242 -18.96 6.50 -11.55
CA LYS A 242 -20.27 7.15 -11.50
C LYS A 242 -20.84 7.11 -10.09
N GLN A 243 -20.91 5.93 -9.46
CA GLN A 243 -21.39 5.80 -8.09
C GLN A 243 -20.59 6.64 -7.10
N ALA A 244 -19.25 6.62 -7.19
CA ALA A 244 -18.41 7.40 -6.27
C ALA A 244 -18.67 8.90 -6.39
N ASN A 245 -18.84 9.42 -7.61
CA ASN A 245 -19.16 10.83 -7.83
C ASN A 245 -20.57 11.18 -7.35
N ASP A 246 -21.57 10.37 -7.71
CA ASP A 246 -22.97 10.61 -7.35
C ASP A 246 -23.19 10.56 -5.83
N TRP A 247 -22.48 9.66 -5.13
CA TRP A 247 -22.67 9.46 -3.70
C TRP A 247 -21.83 10.39 -2.83
N LYS A 248 -20.82 11.06 -3.38
CA LYS A 248 -19.89 11.93 -2.63
C LYS A 248 -20.63 12.94 -1.75
N ALA A 249 -21.61 13.65 -2.31
CA ALA A 249 -22.34 14.70 -1.59
C ALA A 249 -23.10 14.15 -0.36
N GLU A 250 -23.74 12.99 -0.51
CA GLU A 250 -24.47 12.36 0.59
C GLU A 250 -23.52 11.77 1.64
N VAL A 251 -22.38 11.20 1.22
CA VAL A 251 -21.32 10.77 2.16
C VAL A 251 -20.79 11.95 2.97
N THR A 252 -20.56 13.11 2.33
CA THR A 252 -20.18 14.35 3.01
C THR A 252 -21.24 14.79 4.01
N ARG A 253 -22.52 14.80 3.62
CA ARG A 253 -23.63 15.18 4.52
C ARG A 253 -23.70 14.26 5.75
N LEU A 254 -23.54 12.95 5.55
CA LEU A 254 -23.54 11.98 6.66
C LEU A 254 -22.34 12.20 7.60
N ALA A 255 -21.16 12.50 7.08
CA ALA A 255 -19.98 12.79 7.89
C ALA A 255 -20.16 14.08 8.72
N GLN A 256 -20.67 15.14 8.10
CA GLN A 256 -20.98 16.41 8.78
C GLN A 256 -22.07 16.27 9.85
N GLY A 257 -23.01 15.34 9.66
CA GLY A 257 -24.00 15.01 10.69
C GLY A 257 -23.45 14.24 11.89
N GLN A 258 -22.25 13.65 11.80
CA GLN A 258 -21.59 12.94 12.91
C GLN A 258 -20.48 13.75 13.58
N TYR A 259 -19.90 14.73 12.88
CA TYR A 259 -18.74 15.48 13.33
C TYR A 259 -18.96 16.98 13.15
N VAL A 260 -18.95 17.72 14.26
CA VAL A 260 -19.06 19.19 14.27
C VAL A 260 -17.88 19.81 13.50
N ASN A 261 -18.16 20.79 12.63
CA ASN A 261 -17.17 21.49 11.80
C ASN A 261 -16.35 20.59 10.84
N TYR A 262 -16.90 19.44 10.45
CA TYR A 262 -16.21 18.56 9.52
C TYR A 262 -16.14 19.15 8.10
N SER A 263 -14.92 19.35 7.60
CA SER A 263 -14.69 19.95 6.29
C SER A 263 -15.07 19.00 5.15
N ALA A 264 -15.85 19.49 4.18
CA ALA A 264 -16.17 18.77 2.96
C ALA A 264 -14.92 18.38 2.15
N SER A 265 -13.80 19.13 2.29
CA SER A 265 -12.52 18.83 1.63
C SER A 265 -11.88 17.51 2.10
N ASN A 266 -12.31 16.99 3.25
CA ASN A 266 -11.84 15.72 3.78
C ASN A 266 -12.55 14.52 3.14
N VAL A 267 -13.58 14.75 2.30
CA VAL A 267 -14.24 13.71 1.52
C VAL A 267 -13.77 13.75 0.07
N LYS A 268 -13.11 12.68 -0.38
CA LYS A 268 -12.46 12.62 -1.69
C LYS A 268 -12.90 11.39 -2.47
N VAL A 269 -13.17 11.56 -3.75
CA VAL A 269 -13.30 10.45 -4.70
C VAL A 269 -11.92 10.14 -5.25
N VAL A 270 -11.53 8.88 -5.20
CA VAL A 270 -10.26 8.42 -5.75
C VAL A 270 -10.55 7.39 -6.84
N ASN A 271 -10.01 7.66 -8.03
CA ASN A 271 -10.19 6.79 -9.19
C ASN A 271 -9.11 5.72 -9.21
N ALA A 272 -9.50 4.47 -9.43
CA ALA A 272 -8.54 3.40 -9.67
C ALA A 272 -7.86 3.56 -11.04
N ALA A 273 -6.64 3.03 -11.14
CA ALA A 273 -5.84 3.02 -12.36
C ALA A 273 -6.47 2.16 -13.48
N ASP A 274 -7.42 1.27 -13.14
CA ASP A 274 -8.13 0.39 -14.07
C ASP A 274 -9.10 1.12 -15.01
N GLY A 275 -9.31 2.42 -14.84
CA GLY A 275 -10.23 3.21 -15.67
C GLY A 275 -11.71 3.08 -15.31
N LYS A 276 -12.09 2.15 -14.42
CA LYS A 276 -13.48 1.70 -14.24
C LYS A 276 -13.97 1.83 -12.80
N SER A 277 -13.07 1.62 -11.84
CA SER A 277 -13.40 1.58 -10.41
C SER A 277 -13.02 2.88 -9.72
N ALA A 278 -13.65 3.14 -8.57
CA ALA A 278 -13.35 4.24 -7.68
C ALA A 278 -13.68 3.89 -6.23
N TRP A 279 -13.23 4.73 -5.31
CA TRP A 279 -13.64 4.69 -3.90
C TRP A 279 -13.81 6.11 -3.35
N ILE A 280 -14.51 6.22 -2.22
CA ILE A 280 -14.62 7.47 -1.45
C ILE A 280 -13.77 7.35 -0.19
N GLU A 281 -12.93 8.33 0.07
CA GLU A 281 -12.19 8.50 1.33
C GLU A 281 -12.87 9.57 2.17
N VAL A 282 -13.16 9.26 3.42
CA VAL A 282 -13.66 10.20 4.45
C VAL A 282 -12.54 10.31 5.49
N ASP A 283 -11.66 11.30 5.30
CA ASP A 283 -10.40 11.45 6.02
C ASP A 283 -10.53 12.38 7.24
N ASN A 284 -9.48 12.48 8.06
CA ASN A 284 -9.40 13.40 9.18
C ASN A 284 -10.58 13.27 10.18
N ILE A 285 -11.03 12.04 10.39
CA ILE A 285 -12.04 11.72 11.38
C ILE A 285 -11.39 11.70 12.77
N SER A 286 -12.07 12.27 13.78
CA SER A 286 -11.57 12.24 15.16
C SER A 286 -11.56 10.80 15.75
N LYS A 287 -10.84 10.60 16.85
CA LYS A 287 -10.71 9.31 17.53
C LYS A 287 -11.97 8.88 18.33
N ASP A 288 -13.09 9.58 18.20
CA ASP A 288 -14.37 9.19 18.82
C ASP A 288 -14.90 7.89 18.21
N ASN A 289 -14.88 6.81 19.01
CA ASN A 289 -15.36 5.48 18.61
C ASN A 289 -16.85 5.43 18.28
N ALA A 290 -17.68 6.16 19.02
CA ALA A 290 -19.14 6.09 18.87
C ALA A 290 -19.58 6.80 17.60
N ALA A 291 -19.09 8.02 17.36
CA ALA A 291 -19.36 8.75 16.12
C ALA A 291 -18.83 8.00 14.89
N PHE A 292 -17.65 7.39 15.01
CA PHE A 292 -17.01 6.64 13.94
C PHE A 292 -17.83 5.43 13.51
N ASN A 293 -18.27 4.63 14.49
CA ASN A 293 -19.08 3.44 14.23
C ASN A 293 -20.48 3.80 13.72
N ARG A 294 -21.10 4.89 14.21
CA ARG A 294 -22.39 5.38 13.67
C ARG A 294 -22.26 5.78 12.21
N LEU A 295 -21.26 6.58 11.84
CA LEU A 295 -21.03 6.98 10.45
C LEU A 295 -20.87 5.75 9.53
N ARG A 296 -20.00 4.82 9.95
CA ARG A 296 -19.73 3.58 9.23
C ARG A 296 -21.00 2.74 9.04
N ASN A 297 -21.81 2.58 10.08
CA ASN A 297 -23.05 1.81 10.02
C ASN A 297 -24.12 2.49 9.15
N ASN A 298 -24.23 3.82 9.21
CA ASN A 298 -25.16 4.57 8.37
C ASN A 298 -24.83 4.42 6.89
N LEU A 299 -23.55 4.49 6.52
CA LEU A 299 -23.10 4.27 5.13
C LEU A 299 -23.44 2.84 4.65
N ARG A 300 -23.14 1.83 5.46
CA ARG A 300 -23.48 0.43 5.16
C ARG A 300 -24.98 0.22 5.00
N ALA A 301 -25.78 0.75 5.93
CA ALA A 301 -27.22 0.62 5.91
C ALA A 301 -27.83 1.26 4.66
N LYS A 302 -27.37 2.47 4.32
CA LYS A 302 -27.88 3.24 3.18
C LYS A 302 -27.59 2.58 1.83
N TYR A 303 -26.36 2.11 1.61
CA TYR A 303 -25.92 1.64 0.28
C TYR A 303 -25.90 0.12 0.14
N ALA A 304 -26.29 -0.63 1.17
CA ALA A 304 -26.23 -2.10 1.15
C ALA A 304 -26.84 -2.75 -0.10
N GLN A 305 -28.03 -2.35 -0.52
CA GLN A 305 -28.71 -2.98 -1.65
C GLN A 305 -27.98 -2.76 -2.98
N GLU A 306 -27.38 -1.57 -3.17
CA GLU A 306 -26.62 -1.25 -4.37
C GLU A 306 -25.26 -1.96 -4.40
N LEU A 307 -24.64 -2.18 -3.24
CA LEU A 307 -23.36 -2.87 -3.11
C LEU A 307 -23.49 -4.39 -3.24
N LEU A 308 -24.65 -4.95 -2.91
CA LEU A 308 -24.96 -6.37 -3.11
C LEU A 308 -25.09 -6.73 -4.60
N ALA A 309 -25.54 -5.78 -5.42
CA ALA A 309 -25.78 -6.01 -6.84
C ALA A 309 -24.50 -6.28 -7.65
N THR A 310 -23.34 -5.84 -7.17
CA THR A 310 -22.06 -6.02 -7.85
C THR A 310 -21.34 -7.31 -7.44
N ARG A 311 -21.82 -8.00 -6.41
CA ARG A 311 -21.18 -9.20 -5.84
C ARG A 311 -21.88 -10.50 -6.17
N ILE A 312 -23.15 -10.43 -6.58
CA ILE A 312 -23.99 -11.60 -6.82
C ILE A 312 -24.50 -11.59 -8.25
N SER A 313 -24.19 -12.64 -9.01
CA SER A 313 -24.63 -12.79 -10.40
C SER A 313 -25.01 -14.23 -10.70
N TYR A 314 -25.74 -14.44 -11.79
CA TYR A 314 -25.92 -15.76 -12.38
C TYR A 314 -25.57 -15.73 -13.88
N LYS A 315 -25.17 -16.88 -14.42
CA LYS A 315 -24.78 -17.04 -15.83
C LYS A 315 -25.34 -18.35 -16.37
N LYS A 316 -25.86 -18.35 -17.61
CA LYS A 316 -26.24 -19.57 -18.34
C LYS A 316 -24.99 -20.28 -18.87
N GLU A 317 -24.91 -21.58 -18.67
CA GLU A 317 -23.83 -22.45 -19.17
C GLU A 317 -24.24 -23.14 -20.48
N SER A 318 -23.26 -23.72 -21.17
CA SER A 318 -23.48 -24.36 -22.49
C SER A 318 -24.41 -25.57 -22.44
N ASP A 319 -24.55 -26.22 -21.28
CA ASP A 319 -25.45 -27.34 -21.04
C ASP A 319 -26.90 -26.90 -20.73
N GLY A 320 -27.19 -25.59 -20.81
CA GLY A 320 -28.51 -25.01 -20.53
C GLY A 320 -28.79 -24.76 -19.05
N THR A 321 -27.92 -25.20 -18.15
CA THR A 321 -28.01 -24.90 -16.71
C THR A 321 -27.43 -23.52 -16.39
N TYR A 322 -27.51 -23.11 -15.13
CA TYR A 322 -27.02 -21.83 -14.64
C TYR A 322 -26.01 -22.01 -13.50
N THR A 323 -25.02 -21.12 -13.44
CA THR A 323 -24.13 -20.94 -12.29
C THR A 323 -24.52 -19.66 -11.57
N VAL A 324 -24.79 -19.73 -10.26
CA VAL A 324 -24.91 -18.54 -9.39
C VAL A 324 -23.58 -18.35 -8.67
N SER A 325 -23.15 -17.10 -8.59
CA SER A 325 -21.82 -16.69 -8.15
C SER A 325 -21.92 -15.57 -7.14
N VAL A 326 -21.23 -15.73 -6.02
CA VAL A 326 -20.93 -14.65 -5.08
C VAL A 326 -19.42 -14.42 -5.10
N ILE A 327 -19.00 -13.25 -5.55
CA ILE A 327 -17.59 -12.90 -5.78
C ILE A 327 -17.07 -11.91 -4.74
N ASN A 328 -15.75 -11.74 -4.70
CA ASN A 328 -15.04 -10.82 -3.82
C ASN A 328 -15.37 -11.08 -2.34
N ILE A 329 -15.54 -12.35 -1.96
CA ILE A 329 -15.81 -12.73 -0.58
C ILE A 329 -14.51 -12.54 0.22
N GLU A 330 -14.62 -11.90 1.38
CA GLU A 330 -13.43 -11.44 2.10
C GLU A 330 -12.65 -12.57 2.78
N THR A 331 -13.31 -13.67 3.16
CA THR A 331 -12.65 -14.81 3.83
C THR A 331 -13.26 -16.14 3.43
N MET A 332 -12.49 -17.21 3.62
CA MET A 332 -12.99 -18.58 3.43
C MET A 332 -14.11 -18.92 4.42
N ASP A 333 -14.08 -18.38 5.63
CA ASP A 333 -15.16 -18.58 6.63
C ASP A 333 -16.47 -17.93 6.19
N ARG A 334 -16.42 -16.70 5.65
CA ARG A 334 -17.59 -16.05 5.06
C ARG A 334 -18.07 -16.79 3.83
N ALA A 335 -17.16 -17.28 2.99
CA ALA A 335 -17.53 -18.07 1.83
C ALA A 335 -18.20 -19.38 2.24
N THR A 336 -17.70 -20.03 3.29
CA THR A 336 -18.27 -21.24 3.89
C THR A 336 -19.64 -20.96 4.48
N GLU A 337 -19.81 -19.85 5.18
CA GLU A 337 -21.09 -19.41 5.72
C GLU A 337 -22.10 -19.06 4.61
N ILE A 338 -21.67 -18.37 3.56
CA ILE A 338 -22.48 -18.09 2.36
C ILE A 338 -22.89 -19.40 1.69
N VAL A 339 -21.97 -20.36 1.53
CA VAL A 339 -22.25 -21.71 1.03
C VAL A 339 -23.26 -22.42 1.93
N ARG A 340 -23.11 -22.33 3.24
CA ARG A 340 -24.02 -22.92 4.21
C ARG A 340 -25.43 -22.32 4.10
N ARG A 341 -25.55 -21.01 3.90
CA ARG A 341 -26.84 -20.32 3.67
C ARG A 341 -27.41 -20.66 2.29
N LEU A 342 -26.58 -20.74 1.25
CA LEU A 342 -26.96 -21.18 -0.11
C LEU A 342 -27.56 -22.59 -0.13
N ARG A 343 -26.96 -23.53 0.61
CA ARG A 343 -27.47 -24.91 0.73
C ARG A 343 -28.86 -24.99 1.38
N ARG A 344 -29.28 -23.94 2.10
CA ARG A 344 -30.61 -23.82 2.72
C ARG A 344 -31.64 -23.16 1.81
N TRP A 345 -31.25 -22.68 0.63
CA TRP A 345 -32.22 -22.12 -0.30
C TRP A 345 -33.06 -23.24 -0.93
N HIS A 346 -34.38 -23.17 -0.76
CA HIS A 346 -35.32 -24.10 -1.35
C HIS A 346 -36.56 -23.37 -1.85
N PRO A 347 -36.95 -23.53 -3.13
CA PRO A 347 -38.20 -22.98 -3.66
C PRO A 347 -39.41 -23.91 -3.42
N GLY A 348 -39.22 -25.04 -2.73
CA GLY A 348 -40.23 -26.08 -2.48
C GLY A 348 -39.56 -27.39 -2.05
N ALA A 349 -40.21 -28.18 -1.20
CA ALA A 349 -39.64 -29.30 -0.46
C ALA A 349 -39.05 -30.40 -1.35
N THR A 350 -37.74 -30.69 -1.19
CA THR A 350 -37.16 -32.00 -0.81
C THR A 350 -35.68 -32.15 -1.17
N ASN A 351 -35.08 -31.30 -2.02
CA ASN A 351 -33.64 -31.41 -2.33
C ASN A 351 -32.88 -30.13 -2.02
N ALA A 352 -31.93 -30.22 -1.09
CA ALA A 352 -30.89 -29.21 -0.88
C ALA A 352 -29.94 -29.22 -2.09
N TYR A 353 -29.72 -28.06 -2.69
CA TYR A 353 -28.62 -27.91 -3.64
C TYR A 353 -27.30 -27.95 -2.88
N ASN A 354 -26.79 -29.16 -2.68
CA ASN A 354 -25.58 -29.41 -1.89
C ASN A 354 -24.28 -29.03 -2.61
N ASP A 355 -24.36 -28.79 -3.92
CA ASP A 355 -23.22 -28.50 -4.80
C ASP A 355 -22.68 -27.06 -4.65
N ALA A 356 -23.23 -26.28 -3.72
CA ALA A 356 -22.63 -25.01 -3.36
C ALA A 356 -21.24 -25.25 -2.71
N ILE A 357 -20.22 -24.58 -3.25
CA ILE A 357 -18.82 -24.71 -2.81
C ILE A 357 -18.15 -23.35 -2.76
N ALA A 358 -17.16 -23.23 -1.86
CA ALA A 358 -16.23 -22.12 -1.83
C ALA A 358 -14.98 -22.52 -2.63
N ILE A 359 -14.55 -21.68 -3.56
CA ILE A 359 -13.40 -21.94 -4.42
C ILE A 359 -12.45 -20.74 -4.47
N LEU A 360 -11.19 -21.03 -4.75
CA LEU A 360 -10.17 -20.06 -5.13
C LEU A 360 -10.06 -20.02 -6.65
N GLN A 361 -10.31 -18.87 -7.27
CA GLN A 361 -10.24 -18.69 -8.72
C GLN A 361 -9.19 -17.63 -9.09
N TYR A 362 -8.31 -17.93 -10.07
CA TYR A 362 -7.34 -16.97 -10.62
C TYR A 362 -8.02 -15.77 -11.28
#